data_AF-A0AAD4TLE7-F1
#
_entry.id   AF-A0AAD4TLE7-F1
#
_cell.length_a   1.000
_cell.length_b   1.000
_cell.length_c   1.000
_cell.angle_alpha   90.00
_cell.angle_beta   90.00
_cell.angle_gamma   90.00
#
_symmetry.space_group_name_H-M   'P 1'
#
loop_
_entity.id
_entity.type
_entity.pdbx_description
1 polymer ?
#
loop_
_entity_poly.entity_id
_entity_poly.type
_entity_poly.pdbx_seq_one_letter_code
_entity_poly.pdbx_strand_id
1 'polypeptide(L)'
;VSITPEVTSRGVNRAVISQLVGLYRASHLGNLQPVYDGRKSLYTAGPLPFQGKEFVVDLADKEQAKGGSKKTDKDEKGAIP
;
A
#
# COMPACT_ATOMS: atom_id res chain seq x y z
N VAL A 1 -3.51 -10.71 5.12
CA VAL A 1 -3.81 -10.57 3.69
C VAL A 1 -3.44 -11.85 2.97
N SER A 2 -4.32 -12.32 2.07
CA SER A 2 -4.11 -13.48 1.19
C SER A 2 -4.21 -13.01 -0.26
N ILE A 3 -3.28 -13.48 -1.11
CA ILE A 3 -3.27 -13.18 -2.55
C ILE A 3 -3.36 -14.53 -3.26
N THR A 4 -4.31 -14.64 -4.20
CA THR A 4 -4.55 -15.84 -4.99
C THR A 4 -4.52 -15.43 -6.47
N PRO A 5 -3.73 -16.10 -7.33
CA PRO A 5 -2.79 -17.19 -7.03
C PRO A 5 -1.65 -16.76 -6.10
N GLU A 6 -1.01 -17.73 -5.41
CA GLU A 6 0.11 -17.43 -4.54
C GLU A 6 1.29 -16.91 -5.37
N VAL A 7 1.80 -15.73 -5.01
CA VAL A 7 2.94 -15.11 -5.67
C VAL A 7 4.11 -14.97 -4.69
N THR A 8 5.25 -15.52 -5.09
CA THR A 8 6.49 -15.51 -4.28
C THR A 8 7.25 -14.18 -4.36
N SER A 9 7.01 -13.41 -5.43
CA SER A 9 7.65 -12.12 -5.65
C SER A 9 7.04 -11.01 -4.79
N ARG A 10 7.84 -10.47 -3.86
CA ARG A 10 7.46 -9.32 -3.03
C ARG A 10 7.10 -8.09 -3.86
N GLY A 11 7.77 -7.91 -5.00
CA GLY A 11 7.51 -6.79 -5.92
C GLY A 11 6.13 -6.91 -6.54
N VAL A 12 5.76 -8.10 -7.01
CA VAL A 12 4.42 -8.36 -7.56
C VAL A 12 3.36 -8.20 -6.47
N ASN A 13 3.58 -8.72 -5.27
CA ASN A 13 2.62 -8.55 -4.16
C ASN A 13 2.37 -7.07 -3.84
N ARG A 14 3.42 -6.24 -3.86
CA ARG A 14 3.29 -4.79 -3.70
C ARG A 14 2.51 -4.15 -4.85
N ALA A 15 2.76 -4.58 -6.08
CA ALA A 15 2.03 -4.10 -7.25
C ALA A 15 0.54 -4.42 -7.17
N VAL A 16 0.18 -5.65 -6.77
CA VAL A 16 -1.21 -6.08 -6.55
C VAL A 16 -1.91 -5.19 -5.55
N ILE A 17 -1.30 -4.97 -4.37
CA ILE A 17 -1.93 -4.13 -3.34
C ILE A 17 -1.97 -2.66 -3.79
N SER A 18 -0.94 -2.17 -4.48
CA SER A 18 -0.95 -0.79 -5.01
C SER A 18 -2.10 -0.58 -6.00
N GLN A 19 -2.31 -1.54 -6.90
CA GLN A 19 -3.40 -1.49 -7.87
C GLN A 19 -4.76 -1.61 -7.19
N LEU A 20 -4.91 -2.50 -6.20
CA LEU A 20 -6.10 -2.62 -5.36
C LEU A 20 -6.44 -1.28 -4.70
N VAL A 21 -5.46 -0.62 -4.09
CA VAL A 21 -5.67 0.70 -3.45
C VAL A 21 -6.06 1.73 -4.51
N GLY A 22 -5.40 1.76 -5.67
CA GLY A 22 -5.76 2.67 -6.76
C GLY A 22 -7.21 2.53 -7.22
N LEU A 23 -7.69 1.30 -7.39
CA LEU A 23 -9.04 1.01 -7.88
C LEU A 23 -10.13 1.20 -6.82
N TYR A 24 -9.84 0.80 -5.57
CA TYR A 24 -10.86 0.64 -4.54
C TYR A 24 -10.76 1.63 -3.37
N ARG A 25 -9.79 2.56 -3.40
CA ARG A 25 -9.61 3.54 -2.31
C ARG A 25 -10.87 4.34 -2.00
N ALA A 26 -11.45 4.97 -3.01
CA ALA A 26 -12.61 5.84 -2.83
C ALA A 26 -13.92 5.08 -2.64
N SER A 27 -14.03 3.90 -3.24
CA SER A 27 -15.28 3.12 -3.25
C SER A 27 -15.42 2.22 -2.01
N HIS A 28 -14.34 1.56 -1.59
CA HIS A 28 -14.42 0.49 -0.59
C HIS A 28 -13.48 0.66 0.59
N LEU A 29 -12.33 1.29 0.42
CA LEU A 29 -11.37 1.48 1.52
C LEU A 29 -11.65 2.74 2.35
N GLY A 30 -12.78 3.42 2.12
CA GLY A 30 -13.16 4.61 2.89
C GLY A 30 -12.16 5.76 2.76
N ASN A 31 -11.54 5.91 1.59
CA ASN A 31 -10.45 6.85 1.31
C ASN A 31 -9.16 6.65 2.12
N LEU A 32 -9.06 5.55 2.88
CA LEU A 32 -7.86 5.19 3.61
C LEU A 32 -6.72 4.83 2.64
N GLN A 33 -5.49 5.01 3.12
CA GLN A 33 -4.28 4.64 2.39
C GLN A 33 -3.58 3.49 3.13
N PRO A 34 -3.89 2.24 2.78
CA PRO A 34 -3.25 1.07 3.37
C PRO A 34 -1.75 1.01 3.04
N VAL A 35 -0.95 0.55 4.00
CA VAL A 35 0.48 0.28 3.86
C VAL A 35 0.70 -1.22 3.94
N TYR A 36 1.31 -1.79 2.91
CA TYR A 36 1.57 -3.22 2.80
C TYR A 36 3.06 -3.52 2.93
N ASP A 37 3.41 -4.50 3.78
CA ASP A 37 4.79 -4.88 4.05
C ASP A 37 5.46 -5.65 2.88
N GLY A 38 4.66 -6.24 1.98
CA GLY A 38 5.13 -7.10 0.89
C GLY A 38 5.02 -8.60 1.19
N ARG A 39 4.42 -8.98 2.32
CA ARG A 39 4.16 -10.36 2.72
C ARG A 39 2.72 -10.56 3.20
N LYS A 40 2.41 -10.27 4.46
CA LYS A 40 1.14 -10.71 5.07
C LYS A 40 0.34 -9.58 5.71
N SER A 41 1.01 -8.50 6.08
CA SER A 41 0.43 -7.47 6.92
C SER A 41 0.13 -6.22 6.11
N LEU A 42 -1.12 -5.79 6.21
CA LEU A 42 -1.64 -4.54 5.66
C LEU A 42 -2.10 -3.67 6.82
N TYR A 43 -1.53 -2.48 6.92
CA TYR A 43 -1.80 -1.53 7.99
C TYR A 43 -2.60 -0.37 7.43
N THR A 44 -3.62 0.06 8.16
CA THR A 44 -4.46 1.19 7.78
C THR A 44 -4.46 2.23 8.90
N ALA A 45 -4.67 3.50 8.56
CA ALA A 45 -4.75 4.60 9.54
C ALA A 45 -6.04 4.56 10.40
N GLY A 46 -6.95 3.63 10.11
CA GLY A 46 -8.20 3.44 10.83
C GLY A 46 -8.87 2.12 10.44
N PRO A 47 -10.00 1.76 11.09
CA PRO A 47 -10.76 0.57 10.75
C PRO A 47 -11.32 0.68 9.32
N LEU A 48 -11.24 -0.42 8.58
CA LEU A 48 -11.88 -0.51 7.27
C LEU A 48 -13.42 -0.56 7.45
N PRO A 49 -14.21 -0.06 6.48
CA PRO A 49 -15.66 -0.12 6.53
C PRO A 49 -16.22 -1.54 6.26
N PHE A 50 -15.39 -2.57 6.46
CA PHE A 50 -15.72 -3.98 6.29
C PHE A 50 -14.79 -4.84 7.17
N GLN A 51 -15.26 -6.02 7.58
CA GLN A 51 -14.45 -7.00 8.31
C GLN A 51 -13.62 -7.91 7.38
N GLY A 52 -14.15 -8.21 6.20
CA GLY A 52 -13.48 -8.99 5.17
C GLY A 52 -14.08 -8.72 3.80
N LYS A 53 -13.24 -8.68 2.77
CA LYS A 53 -13.67 -8.48 1.38
C LYS A 53 -12.63 -9.02 0.42
N GLU A 54 -13.10 -9.56 -0.70
CA GLU A 54 -12.27 -10.06 -1.78
C GLU A 54 -12.32 -9.06 -2.95
N PHE A 55 -11.18 -8.88 -3.60
CA PHE A 55 -11.01 -7.94 -4.70
C PHE A 55 -10.29 -8.65 -5.85
N VAL A 56 -10.76 -8.40 -7.07
CA VAL A 56 -10.10 -8.85 -8.30
C VAL A 56 -9.27 -7.70 -8.83
N VAL A 57 -8.01 -7.96 -9.14
CA VAL A 57 -7.04 -6.93 -9.53
C VAL A 57 -6.26 -7.40 -10.74
N ASP A 58 -6.36 -6.65 -11.83
CA ASP A 58 -5.59 -6.91 -13.04
C ASP A 58 -4.28 -6.12 -13.01
N LEU A 59 -3.16 -6.82 -13.08
CA LEU A 59 -1.84 -6.24 -13.21
C LEU A 59 -1.58 -5.90 -14.69
N ALA A 60 -2.07 -4.76 -15.15
CA ALA A 60 -1.62 -4.21 -16.43
C ALA A 60 -0.26 -3.49 -16.23
N ASP A 61 0.63 -3.58 -17.21
CA ASP A 61 2.03 -3.07 -17.17
C ASP A 61 2.16 -1.51 -17.10
N LYS A 62 1.11 -0.79 -16.70
CA LYS A 62 1.12 0.68 -16.70
C LYS A 62 1.67 1.26 -15.40
N GLU A 63 2.97 1.54 -15.48
CA GLU A 63 3.65 2.77 -15.04
C GLU A 63 3.31 3.29 -13.64
N GLN A 64 4.19 2.94 -12.69
CA GLN A 64 4.62 3.75 -11.54
C GLN A 64 3.62 4.80 -11.03
N ALA A 65 2.66 4.37 -10.21
CA ALA A 65 2.03 5.27 -9.27
C ALA A 65 3.09 5.67 -8.21
N LYS A 66 3.67 6.85 -8.40
CA LYS A 66 4.63 7.51 -7.50
C LYS A 66 4.07 7.64 -6.09
N GLY A 67 4.36 6.68 -5.22
CA GLY A 67 4.15 6.77 -3.77
C GLY A 67 5.36 7.40 -3.10
N GLY A 68 5.29 8.71 -2.83
CA GLY A 68 6.41 9.54 -2.38
C GLY A 68 7.12 9.02 -1.12
N SER A 69 8.38 8.64 -1.27
CA SER A 69 9.34 8.69 -0.17
C SER A 69 9.78 10.14 0.02
N LYS A 70 9.00 10.92 0.78
CA LYS A 70 9.53 12.18 1.34
C LYS A 70 10.56 11.79 2.39
N LYS A 71 11.82 11.61 1.96
CA LYS A 71 12.97 11.69 2.86
C LYS A 71 12.87 13.05 3.53
N THR A 72 12.59 13.05 4.82
CA THR A 72 12.87 14.22 5.66
C THR A 72 14.29 14.03 6.12
N ASP A 73 15.23 14.69 5.43
CA ASP A 73 16.52 15.02 6.00
C ASP A 73 16.25 15.71 7.34
N LYS A 74 16.61 15.05 8.42
CA LYS A 74 16.57 15.63 9.75
C LYS A 74 17.96 16.18 9.99
N ASP A 75 18.14 17.44 9.64
CA ASP A 75 19.36 18.20 9.90
C ASP A 75 19.65 18.16 11.41
N GLU A 76 20.71 17.45 11.81
CA GLU A 76 21.31 17.60 13.13
C GLU A 76 21.99 18.97 13.20
N LYS A 77 21.22 20.00 13.58
CA LYS A 77 21.82 21.21 14.18
C LYS A 77 21.88 21.03 15.69
N GLY A 78 22.93 20.37 16.15
CA GLY A 78 23.36 20.41 17.53
C GLY A 78 24.68 21.17 17.64
N ALA A 79 24.61 22.41 18.12
CA ALA A 79 25.58 23.08 19.00
C ALA A 79 25.52 24.60 18.82
N ILE A 80 24.87 25.30 19.77
CA ILE A 80 25.27 26.59 20.38
C ILE A 80 24.47 26.70 21.71
N PRO A 81 24.97 27.26 22.82
CA PRO A 81 26.29 27.85 23.11
C PRO A 81 27.20 27.02 24.01
#